data_AF-A0A952C091-F1
#
_entry.id   AF-A0A952C091-F1
#
_cell.length_a   1.000
_cell.length_b   1.000
_cell.length_c   1.000
_cell.angle_alpha   90.00
_cell.angle_beta   90.00
_cell.angle_gamma   90.00
#
_symmetry.space_group_name_H-M   'P 1'
#
loop_
_entity.id
_entity.type
_entity.pdbx_description
1 polymer ?
#
loop_
_entity_poly.entity_id
_entity_poly.type
_entity_poly.pdbx_seq_one_letter_code
_entity_poly.pdbx_strand_id
1 'polypeptide(L)' 'MKSIEGHIRGIERMVEEDAYCMDILKQVKAVQQALERVSALTLENHLDTCVTTAIRSEDEAEKQRVVTEIMDVFKATGKL' A
#
# COMPACT_ATOMS: atom_id res chain seq x y z
N MET A 1 -7.55 -6.87 -4.25
CA MET A 1 -7.53 -5.93 -5.41
C MET A 1 -8.88 -5.79 -6.09
N LYS A 2 -9.51 -6.85 -6.60
CA LYS A 2 -10.83 -6.77 -7.30
C LYS A 2 -11.92 -6.04 -6.51
N SER A 3 -11.96 -6.18 -5.18
CA SER A 3 -12.89 -5.45 -4.30
C SER A 3 -12.62 -3.95 -4.29
N ILE A 4 -11.37 -3.54 -4.04
CA ILE A 4 -10.93 -2.13 -4.00
C ILE A 4 -11.25 -1.41 -5.31
N GLU A 5 -10.96 -2.05 -6.44
CA GLU A 5 -11.27 -1.55 -7.77
C GLU A 5 -12.78 -1.32 -7.98
N GLY A 6 -13.61 -2.25 -7.49
CA GLY A 6 -15.07 -2.10 -7.48
C GLY A 6 -15.54 -0.92 -6.63
N HIS A 7 -14.93 -0.70 -5.46
CA HIS A 7 -15.22 0.47 -4.62
C HIS A 7 -14.82 1.78 -5.30
N ILE A 8 -13.67 1.84 -5.98
CA ILE A 8 -13.24 3.03 -6.72
C ILE A 8 -14.25 3.38 -7.82
N ARG A 9 -14.65 2.40 -8.64
CA ARG A 9 -15.73 2.61 -9.64
C ARG A 9 -17.06 3.02 -9.01
N GLY A 10 -17.35 2.55 -7.79
CA GLY A 10 -18.52 2.97 -7.04
C GLY A 10 -18.47 4.45 -6.67
N ILE A 11 -17.33 4.90 -6.16
CA ILE A 11 -17.07 6.31 -5.81
C ILE A 11 -17.18 7.20 -7.04
N GLU A 12 -16.62 6.79 -8.17
CA GLU A 12 -16.71 7.51 -9.45
C GLU A 12 -18.17 7.79 -9.84
N ARG A 13 -19.01 6.74 -9.86
CA ARG A 13 -20.46 6.91 -10.13
C ARG A 13 -21.15 7.81 -9.11
N MET A 14 -20.82 7.68 -7.82
CA MET A 14 -21.41 8.54 -6.78
C MET A 14 -21.08 10.02 -7.00
N VAL A 15 -19.89 10.33 -7.53
CA VAL A 15 -19.52 11.71 -7.88
C VAL A 15 -20.29 12.17 -9.13
N GLU A 16 -20.38 11.33 -10.16
CA GLU A 16 -21.13 11.64 -11.40
C GLU A 16 -22.62 11.86 -11.15
N GLU A 17 -23.20 11.15 -10.17
CA GLU A 17 -24.61 11.22 -9.79
C GLU A 17 -24.91 12.29 -8.71
N ASP A 18 -23.94 13.16 -8.39
CA ASP A 18 -24.05 14.20 -7.34
C ASP A 18 -24.54 13.64 -5.98
N ALA A 19 -24.08 12.44 -5.61
CA ALA A 19 -24.45 11.80 -4.36
C ALA A 19 -23.99 12.63 -3.14
N TYR A 20 -24.64 12.41 -2.00
CA TYR A 20 -24.35 13.15 -0.78
C TYR A 20 -22.87 13.04 -0.38
N CYS A 21 -22.20 14.19 -0.23
CA CYS A 21 -20.75 14.26 -0.07
C CYS A 21 -20.23 13.43 1.11
N MET A 22 -20.99 13.34 2.22
CA MET A 22 -20.57 12.54 3.38
C MET A 22 -20.51 11.05 3.08
N ASP A 23 -21.35 10.54 2.17
CA ASP A 23 -21.33 9.12 1.82
C ASP A 23 -20.19 8.80 0.86
N ILE A 24 -19.86 9.73 -0.06
CA ILE A 24 -18.64 9.66 -0.87
C ILE A 24 -17.41 9.61 0.05
N LEU A 25 -17.32 10.51 1.03
CA LEU A 25 -16.20 10.55 1.97
C LEU A 25 -16.07 9.25 2.78
N LYS A 26 -17.17 8.64 3.22
CA LYS A 26 -17.14 7.32 3.89
C LYS A 26 -16.57 6.24 2.98
N GLN A 27 -16.99 6.18 1.71
CA GLN A 27 -16.46 5.20 0.76
C GLN A 27 -14.97 5.43 0.47
N VAL A 28 -14.54 6.68 0.30
CA VAL A 28 -13.12 7.04 0.14
C VAL A 28 -12.31 6.55 1.34
N LYS A 29 -12.80 6.77 2.57
CA LYS A 29 -12.12 6.29 3.78
C LYS A 29 -12.04 4.77 3.86
N ALA A 30 -13.08 4.07 3.44
CA ALA A 30 -13.06 2.60 3.36
C ALA A 30 -12.00 2.09 2.38
N VAL A 31 -11.86 2.74 1.21
CA VAL A 31 -10.81 2.42 0.22
C VAL A 31 -9.41 2.69 0.78
N GLN A 32 -9.21 3.83 1.44
CA GLN A 32 -7.92 4.16 2.07
C GLN A 32 -7.50 3.08 3.08
N GLN A 33 -8.41 2.66 3.97
CA GLN A 33 -8.13 1.59 4.94
C GLN A 33 -7.84 0.25 4.26
N ALA A 34 -8.54 -0.06 3.17
CA ALA A 34 -8.27 -1.28 2.42
C ALA A 34 -6.87 -1.26 1.78
N LEU A 35 -6.45 -0.11 1.23
CA LEU A 35 -5.11 0.07 0.68
C LEU A 35 -4.03 -0.01 1.76
N GLU A 36 -4.25 0.59 2.94
CA GLU A 36 -3.34 0.47 4.08
C GLU A 36 -3.10 -0.99 4.49
N ARG A 37 -4.16 -1.81 4.53
CA ARG A 37 -4.03 -3.25 4.79
C ARG A 37 -3.23 -3.97 3.71
N VAL A 38 -3.45 -3.64 2.44
CA VAL A 38 -2.67 -4.23 1.33
C VAL A 38 -1.19 -3.85 1.44
N SER A 39 -0.89 -2.59 1.76
CA SER A 39 0.49 -2.13 1.98
C SER A 39 1.15 -2.88 3.13
N ALA A 40 0.44 -3.06 4.26
CA ALA A 40 0.96 -3.79 5.41
C ALA A 40 1.28 -5.25 5.08
N LEU A 41 0.34 -5.97 4.45
CA LEU A 41 0.55 -7.38 4.04
C LEU A 41 1.67 -7.54 3.02
N THR A 42 1.79 -6.58 2.10
CA THR A 42 2.86 -6.59 1.08
C THR A 42 4.22 -6.37 1.73
N LEU A 43 4.31 -5.44 2.68
CA LEU A 43 5.54 -5.20 3.44
C LEU A 43 5.92 -6.43 4.28
N GLU A 44 4.97 -7.00 5.03
CA GLU A 44 5.18 -8.22 5.81
C GLU A 44 5.75 -9.35 4.94
N ASN A 45 5.13 -9.64 3.80
CA ASN A 45 5.62 -10.65 2.88
C ASN A 45 7.02 -10.32 2.31
N HIS A 46 7.33 -9.04 2.05
CA HIS A 46 8.66 -8.62 1.59
C HIS A 46 9.74 -8.83 2.66
N LEU A 47 9.42 -8.56 3.93
CA LEU A 47 10.31 -8.82 5.05
C LEU A 47 10.58 -10.33 5.22
N ASP A 48 9.53 -11.14 5.14
CA ASP A 48 9.62 -12.60 5.32
C ASP A 48 10.35 -13.31 4.17
N THR A 49 10.30 -12.76 2.96
CA THR A 49 10.88 -13.39 1.77
C THR A 49 12.16 -12.71 1.32
N CYS A 50 12.06 -11.51 0.73
CA CYS A 50 13.18 -10.80 0.12
C CYS A 50 14.24 -10.40 1.14
N VAL A 51 13.84 -9.77 2.25
CA VAL A 51 14.80 -9.31 3.26
C VAL A 51 15.44 -10.49 3.98
N THR A 52 14.65 -11.49 4.39
CA THR A 52 15.17 -12.71 5.02
C THR A 52 16.16 -13.44 4.11
N THR A 53 15.93 -13.46 2.79
CA THR A 53 16.86 -14.04 1.82
C THR A 53 18.14 -13.21 1.71
N ALA A 54 18.03 -11.91 1.53
CA ALA A 54 19.18 -11.01 1.40
C ALA A 54 20.07 -11.00 2.65
N ILE A 55 19.49 -11.01 3.85
CA ILE A 55 20.27 -11.05 5.11
C ILE A 55 21.08 -12.35 5.24
N ARG A 56 20.59 -13.46 4.70
CA ARG A 56 21.30 -14.74 4.66
C ARG A 56 22.34 -14.84 3.55
N SER A 57 22.34 -13.90 2.61
CA SER A 57 23.33 -13.80 1.53
C SER A 57 24.70 -13.38 2.08
N GLU A 58 25.79 -13.76 1.41
CA GLU A 58 27.12 -13.21 1.67
C GLU A 58 27.35 -11.88 0.90
N ASP A 59 26.42 -11.51 0.03
CA ASP A 59 26.48 -10.26 -0.74
C ASP A 59 26.00 -9.05 0.09
N GLU A 60 26.95 -8.24 0.56
CA GLU A 60 26.67 -7.00 1.29
C GLU A 60 25.93 -5.95 0.44
N ALA A 61 26.14 -5.92 -0.87
CA ALA A 61 25.43 -5.00 -1.75
C ALA A 61 23.95 -5.38 -1.84
N GLU A 62 23.64 -6.68 -1.87
CA GLU A 62 22.26 -7.18 -1.85
C GLU A 62 21.55 -6.80 -0.54
N LYS A 63 22.21 -6.96 0.61
CA LYS A 63 21.69 -6.54 1.92
C LYS A 63 21.38 -5.06 1.95
N GLN A 64 22.33 -4.22 1.51
CA GLN A 64 22.14 -2.77 1.52
C GLN A 64 21.03 -2.34 0.56
N ARG A 65 20.89 -3.00 -0.59
CA ARG A 65 19.86 -2.71 -1.58
C ARG A 65 18.46 -2.90 -1.00
N VAL A 66 18.16 -4.06 -0.41
CA VAL A 66 16.80 -4.34 0.11
C VAL A 66 16.41 -3.41 1.26
N VAL A 67 17.36 -3.03 2.12
CA VAL A 67 17.11 -2.05 3.18
C VAL A 67 16.82 -0.67 2.60
N THR A 68 17.56 -0.26 1.57
CA THR A 68 17.37 1.04 0.92
C THR A 68 16.01 1.13 0.23
N GLU A 69 15.57 0.05 -0.44
CA GLU A 69 14.25 -0.01 -1.08
C GLU A 69 13.11 0.24 -0.08
N ILE A 70 13.18 -0.37 1.11
CA ILE A 70 12.20 -0.13 2.18
C ILE A 70 12.24 1.33 2.62
N MET A 71 13.44 1.86 2.91
CA MET A 71 13.60 3.24 3.37
C MET A 71 13.04 4.26 2.38
N ASP A 72 13.19 4.02 1.08
CA ASP A 72 12.71 4.93 0.05
C ASP A 72 11.17 4.95 -0.05
N VAL A 73 10.50 3.80 0.17
CA VAL A 73 9.03 3.75 0.27
C VAL A 73 8.52 4.59 1.45
N PHE A 74 9.20 4.55 2.60
CA PHE A 74 8.78 5.31 3.78
C PHE A 74 9.08 6.82 3.68
N LYS A 75 10.18 7.22 3.04
CA LYS A 75 10.46 8.64 2.71
C LYS A 75 9.39 9.21 1.78
N ALA A 76 9.00 8.46 0.74
CA ALA A 76 8.00 8.90 -0.23
C ALA A 76 6.60 9.11 0.39
N THR A 77 6.31 8.42 1.50
CA THR A 77 5.02 8.51 2.19
C THR A 77 5.03 9.52 3.36
N GLY A 78 6.12 10.26 3.57
CA GLY A 78 6.25 11.25 4.64
C GLY A 78 6.20 10.64 6.06
N LYS A 79 6.45 9.34 6.17
CA LYS A 79 6.43 8.59 7.45
C LYS A 79 7.81 8.51 8.12
N LEU A 80 8.84 9.06 7.48
CA LEU A 80 10.21 9.22 7.96
C LEU A 80 10.74 10.60 7.60
#